data_AF-A0A3D5KCG7-F1
#
_entry.id   AF-A0A3D5KCG7-F1
#
_cell.length_a   1.000
_cell.length_b   1.000
_cell.length_c   1.000
_cell.angle_alpha   90.00
_cell.angle_beta   90.00
_cell.angle_gamma   90.00
#
_symmetry.space_group_name_H-M   'P 1'
#
loop_
_entity.id
_entity.type
_entity.pdbx_description
1 polymer ?
#
loop_
_entity_poly.entity_id
_entity_poly.type
_entity_poly.pdbx_seq_one_letter_code
_entity_poly.pdbx_strand_id
1 'polypeptide(L)'
;MTSSFNQEAMLDMYIFETNQLIEQLEQVIIDNEKAGSFSQEGINEVFRIMHTIKGSSAMMMYDNITTVAHSIEDLFFLLKSVRVMKKSTSFLCRLL
;
A
#
# COMPACT_ATOMS: atom_id res chain seq x y z
N MET A 1 -28.70 -7.14 18.65
CA MET A 1 -27.71 -8.22 18.87
C MET A 1 -27.08 -8.67 17.55
N THR A 2 -27.82 -8.72 16.44
CA THR A 2 -27.29 -9.02 15.08
C THR A 2 -26.33 -7.96 14.51
N SER A 3 -26.44 -6.70 14.95
CA SER A 3 -25.56 -5.61 14.49
C SER A 3 -24.10 -5.76 14.97
N SER A 4 -23.89 -6.18 16.22
CA SER A 4 -22.54 -6.32 16.80
C SER A 4 -21.76 -7.49 16.19
N PHE A 5 -22.42 -8.62 15.94
CA PHE A 5 -21.80 -9.78 15.30
C PHE A 5 -21.29 -9.48 13.88
N ASN A 6 -22.03 -8.67 13.12
CA ASN A 6 -21.60 -8.26 11.77
C ASN A 6 -20.39 -7.31 11.80
N GLN A 7 -20.25 -6.48 12.83
CA GLN A 7 -19.10 -5.58 12.98
C GLN A 7 -17.83 -6.35 13.33
N GLU A 8 -17.92 -7.35 14.22
CA GLU A 8 -16.82 -8.24 14.57
C GLU A 8 -16.35 -9.06 13.36
N ALA A 9 -17.27 -9.65 12.59
CA ALA A 9 -16.92 -10.42 11.39
C ALA A 9 -16.24 -9.56 10.31
N MET A 10 -16.68 -8.30 10.11
CA MET A 10 -16.02 -7.38 9.19
C MET A 10 -14.63 -6.96 9.68
N LEU A 11 -14.46 -6.77 10.98
CA LEU A 11 -13.18 -6.45 11.59
C LEU A 11 -12.18 -7.60 11.42
N ASP A 12 -12.61 -8.83 11.70
CA ASP A 12 -11.78 -10.03 11.54
C ASP A 12 -11.32 -10.20 10.09
N MET A 13 -12.24 -10.01 9.14
CA MET A 13 -11.91 -10.06 7.71
C MET A 13 -10.92 -8.96 7.31
N TYR A 14 -11.15 -7.72 7.78
CA TYR A 14 -10.24 -6.61 7.52
C TYR A 14 -8.84 -6.87 8.07
N ILE A 15 -8.73 -7.37 9.31
CA ILE A 15 -7.45 -7.72 9.93
C ILE A 15 -6.77 -8.83 9.12
N PHE A 16 -7.50 -9.87 8.74
CA PHE A 16 -6.97 -10.97 7.95
C PHE A 16 -6.43 -10.49 6.59
N GLU A 17 -7.23 -9.75 5.81
CA GLU A 17 -6.81 -9.21 4.51
C GLU A 17 -5.63 -8.26 4.63
N THR A 18 -5.66 -7.36 5.63
CA THR A 18 -4.58 -6.39 5.84
C THR A 18 -3.27 -7.09 6.19
N ASN A 19 -3.30 -8.13 7.04
CA ASN A 19 -2.10 -8.91 7.34
C ASN A 19 -1.55 -9.63 6.10
N GLN A 20 -2.42 -10.23 5.28
CA GLN A 20 -2.00 -10.87 4.02
C GLN A 20 -1.37 -9.87 3.03
N LEU A 21 -1.87 -8.63 2.99
CA LEU A 21 -1.29 -7.56 2.19
C LEU A 21 0.06 -7.11 2.74
N ILE A 22 0.21 -7.01 4.06
CA ILE A 22 1.49 -6.67 4.71
C ILE A 22 2.54 -7.77 4.48
N GLU A 23 2.19 -9.05 4.59
CA GLU A 23 3.09 -10.15 4.28
C GLU A 23 3.58 -10.10 2.83
N GLN A 24 2.69 -9.81 1.88
CA GLN A 24 3.06 -9.60 0.49
C GLN A 24 3.99 -8.39 0.30
N LEU A 25 3.73 -7.29 1.02
CA LEU A 25 4.58 -6.10 1.00
C LEU A 25 5.99 -6.41 1.49
N GLU A 26 6.10 -7.13 2.60
CA GLU A 26 7.38 -7.55 3.18
C GLU A 26 8.18 -8.41 2.19
N GLN A 27 7.52 -9.39 1.55
CA GLN A 27 8.15 -10.24 0.55
C GLN A 27 8.71 -9.44 -0.62
N VAL A 28 7.92 -8.48 -1.14
CA VAL A 28 8.38 -7.58 -2.21
C VAL A 28 9.59 -6.77 -1.77
N ILE A 29 9.59 -6.22 -0.56
CA ILE A 29 10.73 -5.44 -0.04
C ILE A 29 11.98 -6.32 0.06
N ILE A 30 11.87 -7.51 0.65
CA ILE A 30 12.99 -8.45 0.83
C ILE A 30 13.58 -8.88 -0.52
N ASP A 31 12.74 -9.20 -1.50
CA ASP A 31 13.22 -9.65 -2.82
C ASP A 31 13.93 -8.52 -3.59
N ASN A 32 13.44 -7.28 -3.46
CA ASN A 32 14.08 -6.11 -4.05
C ASN A 32 15.39 -5.73 -3.32
N GLU A 33 15.46 -5.94 -2.00
CA GLU A 33 16.68 -5.76 -1.21
C GLU A 33 17.75 -6.78 -1.62
N LYS A 34 17.39 -8.06 -1.74
CA LYS A 34 18.29 -9.13 -2.22
C LYS A 34 18.83 -8.86 -3.62
N ALA A 35 17.99 -8.28 -4.49
CA ALA A 35 18.39 -7.87 -5.84
C ALA A 35 19.30 -6.62 -5.86
N GLY A 36 19.51 -5.97 -4.71
CA GLY A 36 20.31 -4.76 -4.57
C GLY A 36 19.68 -3.51 -5.20
N SER A 37 18.45 -3.61 -5.71
CA SER A 37 17.73 -2.48 -6.30
C SER A 37 16.24 -2.76 -6.44
N PHE A 38 15.40 -1.75 -6.16
CA PHE A 38 13.95 -1.86 -6.36
C PHE A 38 13.59 -1.81 -7.84
N SER A 39 13.07 -2.89 -8.44
CA SER A 39 12.60 -2.86 -9.83
C SER A 39 11.35 -1.98 -9.98
N GLN A 40 11.04 -1.54 -11.21
CA GLN A 40 9.80 -0.78 -11.46
C GLN A 40 8.56 -1.61 -11.10
N GLU A 41 8.64 -2.93 -11.27
CA GLU A 41 7.60 -3.88 -10.91
C GLU A 41 7.41 -3.97 -9.40
N GLY A 42 8.51 -4.06 -8.63
CA GLY A 42 8.47 -4.05 -7.17
C GLY A 42 7.86 -2.76 -6.62
N ILE A 43 8.27 -1.61 -7.16
CA ILE A 43 7.67 -0.31 -6.78
C ILE A 43 6.17 -0.28 -7.10
N ASN A 44 5.77 -0.75 -8.30
CA ASN A 44 4.36 -0.76 -8.68
C ASN A 44 3.53 -1.71 -7.79
N GLU A 45 4.12 -2.82 -7.35
CA GLU A 45 3.46 -3.76 -6.43
C GLU A 45 3.25 -3.14 -5.06
N VAL A 46 4.28 -2.47 -4.50
CA VAL A 46 4.14 -1.70 -3.26
C VAL A 46 3.00 -0.68 -3.36
N PHE A 47 2.92 0.08 -4.47
CA PHE A 47 1.82 1.03 -4.68
C PHE A 47 0.45 0.36 -4.70
N ARG A 48 0.30 -0.80 -5.36
CA ARG A 48 -0.97 -1.54 -5.40
C ARG A 48 -1.40 -2.00 -4.00
N ILE A 49 -0.46 -2.56 -3.24
CA ILE A 49 -0.71 -3.03 -1.88
C ILE A 49 -1.14 -1.86 -0.99
N MET A 50 -0.37 -0.77 -0.99
CA MET A 50 -0.68 0.39 -0.16
C MET A 50 -1.99 1.06 -0.55
N HIS A 51 -2.31 1.12 -1.85
CA HIS A 51 -3.59 1.64 -2.32
C HIS A 51 -4.78 0.83 -1.80
N THR A 52 -4.62 -0.50 -1.77
CA THR A 52 -5.65 -1.41 -1.28
C THR A 52 -5.84 -1.25 0.23
N ILE A 53 -4.76 -1.22 1.01
CA ILE A 53 -4.81 -0.95 2.45
C ILE A 53 -5.46 0.41 2.73
N LYS A 54 -5.05 1.46 2.01
CA LYS A 54 -5.63 2.80 2.16
C LYS A 54 -7.15 2.80 1.94
N GLY A 55 -7.61 2.13 0.88
CA GLY A 55 -9.02 2.02 0.52
C GLY A 55 -9.83 1.21 1.54
N SER A 56 -9.33 0.05 1.97
CA SER A 56 -9.99 -0.77 2.97
C SER A 56 -10.03 -0.08 4.34
N SER A 57 -8.95 0.59 4.75
CA SER A 57 -8.91 1.40 5.98
C SER A 57 -9.88 2.57 5.94
N ALA A 58 -9.99 3.26 4.79
CA ALA A 58 -10.94 4.37 4.63
C ALA A 58 -12.40 3.87 4.73
N MET A 59 -12.70 2.70 4.17
CA MET A 59 -14.02 2.06 4.28
C MET A 59 -14.36 1.67 5.73
N MET A 60 -13.36 1.28 6.53
CA MET A 60 -13.51 1.02 7.97
C MET A 60 -13.44 2.28 8.84
N MET A 61 -13.25 3.47 8.23
CA MET A 61 -13.04 4.76 8.90
C MET A 61 -11.84 4.78 9.86
N TYR A 62 -10.75 4.10 9.46
CA TYR A 62 -9.48 4.09 10.17
C TYR A 62 -8.51 5.11 9.58
N ASP A 63 -8.78 6.39 9.84
CA ASP A 63 -8.04 7.53 9.28
C ASP A 63 -6.53 7.49 9.56
N ASN A 64 -6.14 6.99 10.74
CA ASN A 64 -4.73 6.83 11.09
C ASN A 64 -4.01 5.86 10.15
N ILE A 65 -4.65 4.73 9.80
CA ILE A 65 -4.05 3.72 8.91
C ILE A 65 -4.04 4.24 7.48
N THR A 66 -5.11 4.91 7.04
CA THR A 66 -5.17 5.61 5.75
C THR A 66 -4.04 6.63 5.60
N THR A 67 -3.72 7.39 6.66
CA THR A 67 -2.63 8.37 6.66
C THR A 67 -1.26 7.72 6.56
N VAL A 68 -1.04 6.61 7.28
CA VAL A 68 0.21 5.83 7.19
C VAL A 68 0.36 5.26 5.78
N ALA A 69 -0.72 4.72 5.20
CA ALA A 69 -0.68 4.16 3.87
C ALA A 69 -0.31 5.20 2.81
N HIS A 70 -0.88 6.40 2.91
CA HIS A 70 -0.54 7.53 2.06
C HIS A 70 0.92 7.98 2.23
N SER A 71 1.42 8.04 3.46
CA SER A 71 2.82 8.42 3.73
C SER A 71 3.82 7.44 3.10
N ILE A 72 3.49 6.14 3.04
CA ILE A 72 4.30 5.13 2.38
C ILE A 72 4.23 5.28 0.85
N GLU A 73 3.07 5.56 0.27
CA GLU A 73 2.94 5.88 -1.16
C GLU A 73 3.84 7.07 -1.53
N ASP A 74 3.86 8.12 -0.71
CA ASP A 74 4.72 9.30 -0.91
C ASP A 74 6.22 8.95 -0.84
N LEU A 75 6.62 8.11 0.12
CA LEU A 75 8.00 7.65 0.24
C LEU A 75 8.45 6.87 -1.01
N PHE A 76 7.62 5.94 -1.47
CA PHE A 76 7.92 5.16 -2.68
C PHE A 76 7.83 6.02 -3.95
N PHE A 77 7.03 7.08 -3.95
CA PHE A 77 7.01 8.07 -5.02
C PHE A 77 8.34 8.84 -5.11
N LEU A 78 8.93 9.22 -3.97
CA LEU A 78 10.25 9.83 -3.93
C LEU A 78 11.35 8.86 -4.39
N LEU A 79 11.31 7.60 -3.93
CA LEU A 79 12.25 6.56 -4.39
C LEU A 79 12.17 6.35 -5.90
N LYS A 80 10.95 6.32 -6.45
CA LYS A 80 10.73 6.29 -7.90
C LYS A 80 11.29 7.55 -8.57
N SER A 81 11.00 8.74 -8.05
CA SER A 81 11.39 10.02 -8.64
C SER A 81 12.91 10.24 -8.65
N VAL A 82 13.63 9.83 -7.61
CA VAL A 82 15.09 9.84 -7.57
C VAL A 82 15.67 8.96 -8.68
N ARG A 83 15.01 7.83 -9.00
CA ARG A 83 15.39 6.97 -10.13
C ARG A 83 14.98 7.54 -11.49
N VAL A 84 13.81 8.18 -11.55
CA VAL A 84 13.17 8.74 -12.74
C VAL A 84 13.78 10.09 -13.16
N MET A 85 14.65 10.72 -12.35
CA MET A 85 15.54 11.77 -12.86
C MET A 85 16.47 11.31 -14.00
N LYS A 86 16.45 10.02 -14.39
CA LYS A 86 16.97 9.56 -15.67
C LYS A 86 15.98 9.46 -16.84
N LYS A 87 14.65 9.51 -16.66
CA LYS A 87 13.68 9.55 -17.77
C LYS A 87 12.34 10.22 -17.40
N SER A 88 12.21 11.48 -17.80
CA SER A 88 11.02 12.18 -18.29
C SER A 88 9.67 11.99 -17.56
N THR A 89 9.28 13.09 -16.91
CA THR A 89 7.93 13.62 -16.64
C THR A 89 6.74 13.01 -17.38
N SER A 90 5.79 12.41 -16.63
CA SER A 90 4.32 12.47 -16.85
C SER A 90 3.65 11.32 -16.09
N PHE A 91 3.19 11.51 -14.85
CA PHE A 91 2.23 10.55 -14.24
C PHE A 91 1.32 11.11 -13.13
N LEU A 92 1.42 12.40 -12.79
CA LEU A 92 0.72 13.02 -11.66
C LEU A 92 -0.78 13.31 -11.89
N CYS A 93 -1.44 12.69 -12.87
CA CYS A 93 -2.84 12.99 -13.23
C CYS A 93 -3.81 11.80 -13.14
N ARG A 94 -3.54 10.76 -12.35
CA ARG A 94 -4.45 9.58 -12.30
C ARG A 94 -4.72 8.98 -10.92
N LEU A 95 -4.65 9.78 -9.86
CA LEU A 95 -5.04 9.33 -8.51
C LEU A 95 -5.89 10.37 -7.77
N LEU A 96 -6.93 10.84 -8.46
CA LEU A 96 -8.25 11.17 -7.89
C LEU A 96 -9.26 10.23 -8.55
#